data_AF-A0A314ZT80-F1
#
_entry.id   AF-A0A314ZT80-F1
#
_cell.length_a   1.000
_cell.length_b   1.000
_cell.length_c   1.000
_cell.angle_alpha   90.00
_cell.angle_beta   90.00
_cell.angle_gamma   90.00
#
_symmetry.space_group_name_H-M   'P 1'
#
loop_
_entity.id
_entity.type
_entity.pdbx_description
1 polymer ?
#
loop_
_entity_poly.entity_id
_entity_poly.type
_entity_poly.pdbx_seq_one_letter_code
_entity_poly.pdbx_strand_id
1 'polypeptide(L)'
;MLQAYRELHFNHKQVRLHCWPGILSNAGSSTLDSTGLQLQPGASRSFQSPPNWSGRFWARTGCNFDPTTGQGTCTTGDCGSNQVECNGAGLSHQPLSPSSRSAAPTTRISMTSA
;
A
#
# COMPACT_ATOMS: atom_id res chain seq x y z
N MET A 1 -23.68 -18.40 -10.31
CA MET A 1 -23.70 -16.94 -10.15
C MET A 1 -22.69 -16.52 -9.08
N LEU A 2 -21.41 -16.44 -9.41
CA LEU A 2 -20.38 -15.92 -8.51
C LEU A 2 -19.43 -15.09 -9.36
N GLN A 3 -19.60 -13.78 -9.42
CA GLN A 3 -18.49 -12.92 -9.83
C GLN A 3 -17.52 -12.94 -8.65
N ALA A 4 -16.56 -13.85 -8.78
CA ALA A 4 -15.59 -14.24 -7.76
C ALA A 4 -14.88 -13.01 -7.20
N TYR A 5 -14.82 -12.94 -5.86
CA TYR A 5 -13.86 -12.10 -5.16
C TYR A 5 -12.48 -12.29 -5.82
N ARG A 6 -11.85 -11.20 -6.28
CA ARG A 6 -10.52 -11.28 -6.87
C ARG A 6 -9.51 -11.12 -5.74
N GLU A 7 -8.48 -11.96 -5.70
CA GLU A 7 -7.41 -11.81 -4.73
C GLU A 7 -6.38 -10.78 -5.19
N LEU A 8 -5.99 -9.87 -4.31
CA LEU A 8 -4.93 -8.89 -4.54
C LEU A 8 -3.71 -9.31 -3.75
N HIS A 9 -2.64 -9.73 -4.43
CA HIS A 9 -1.42 -10.23 -3.79
C HIS A 9 -0.30 -9.18 -3.78
N PHE A 10 0.09 -8.74 -2.59
CA PHE A 10 1.30 -7.97 -2.38
C PHE A 10 2.46 -8.93 -2.11
N ASN A 11 3.46 -8.97 -3.00
CA ASN A 11 4.65 -9.79 -2.82
C ASN A 11 5.88 -8.90 -2.64
N HIS A 12 6.38 -8.80 -1.42
CA HIS A 12 7.55 -7.97 -1.13
C HIS A 12 8.83 -8.81 -1.25
N LYS A 13 9.43 -8.79 -2.45
CA LYS A 13 10.65 -9.56 -2.76
C LYS A 13 11.95 -8.96 -2.23
N GLN A 14 11.93 -7.74 -1.67
CA GLN A 14 13.15 -7.08 -1.21
C GLN A 14 13.48 -7.52 0.23
N VAL A 15 14.73 -7.86 0.47
CA VAL A 15 15.20 -8.43 1.75
C VAL A 15 15.77 -7.39 2.73
N ARG A 16 15.79 -6.10 2.35
CA ARG A 16 16.53 -5.06 3.09
C ARG A 16 15.69 -3.92 3.67
N LEU A 17 14.47 -3.70 3.21
CA LEU A 17 13.65 -2.56 3.64
C LEU A 17 12.22 -3.01 3.86
N HIS A 18 11.58 -2.48 4.91
CA HIS A 18 10.13 -2.59 5.07
C HIS A 18 9.42 -1.79 3.98
N CYS A 19 8.28 -2.31 3.51
CA CYS A 19 7.42 -1.62 2.58
C CYS A 19 6.03 -1.50 3.19
N TRP A 20 5.40 -0.34 3.06
CA TRP A 20 4.02 -0.14 3.49
C TRP A 20 3.14 0.12 2.27
N PRO A 21 2.46 -0.89 1.72
CA PRO A 21 1.49 -0.64 0.66
C PRO A 21 0.46 0.40 1.11
N GLY A 22 0.11 1.32 0.23
CA GLY A 22 -1.06 2.17 0.33
C GLY A 22 -2.09 1.73 -0.71
N ILE A 23 -3.36 1.73 -0.33
CA ILE A 23 -4.46 1.30 -1.19
C ILE A 23 -5.56 2.38 -1.16
N LEU A 24 -5.97 2.80 -2.35
CA LEU A 24 -7.05 3.75 -2.56
C LEU A 24 -8.11 3.12 -3.44
N SER A 25 -9.32 2.97 -2.93
CA SER A 25 -10.47 2.57 -3.75
C SER A 25 -10.97 3.78 -4.54
N ASN A 26 -11.37 3.57 -5.78
CA ASN A 26 -11.97 4.62 -6.60
C ASN A 26 -13.37 4.99 -6.08
N ALA A 27 -13.87 6.16 -6.49
CA ALA A 27 -15.24 6.56 -6.19
C ALA A 27 -16.25 5.50 -6.67
N GLY A 28 -17.21 5.15 -5.81
CA GLY A 28 -18.23 4.13 -6.10
C GLY A 28 -17.74 2.68 -5.93
N SER A 29 -16.47 2.46 -5.63
CA SER A 29 -15.94 1.14 -5.26
C SER A 29 -15.95 0.98 -3.73
N SER A 30 -16.35 -0.18 -3.23
CA SER A 30 -16.22 -0.53 -1.82
C SER A 30 -14.75 -0.50 -1.38
N THR A 31 -14.49 -0.19 -0.12
CA THR A 31 -13.15 -0.27 0.47
C THR A 31 -12.73 -1.74 0.64
N LEU A 32 -11.42 -1.98 0.63
CA LEU A 32 -10.86 -3.27 1.06
C LEU A 32 -10.78 -3.32 2.59
N ASP A 33 -10.44 -4.50 3.11
CA ASP A 33 -10.23 -4.73 4.56
C ASP A 33 -9.12 -3.87 5.17
N SER A 34 -8.21 -3.33 4.35
CA SER A 34 -7.17 -2.39 4.76
C SER A 34 -6.81 -1.46 3.59
N THR A 35 -6.44 -0.23 3.94
CA THR A 35 -5.93 0.83 3.05
C THR A 35 -4.44 1.08 3.25
N GLY A 36 -3.81 0.48 4.26
CA GLY A 36 -2.39 0.52 4.46
C GLY A 36 -1.90 -0.47 5.52
N LEU A 37 -0.81 -1.18 5.22
CA LEU A 37 -0.24 -2.20 6.10
C LEU A 37 1.29 -2.19 6.06
N GLN A 38 1.94 -2.82 7.02
CA GLN A 38 3.38 -3.08 6.98
C GLN A 38 3.66 -4.45 6.35
N LEU A 39 4.58 -4.51 5.40
CA LEU A 39 5.16 -5.74 4.88
C LEU A 39 6.63 -5.83 5.28
N GLN A 40 6.95 -6.92 5.97
CA GLN A 40 8.30 -7.30 6.30
C GLN A 40 9.07 -7.75 5.04
N PRO A 41 10.41 -7.61 5.01
CA PRO A 41 11.25 -8.18 3.97
C PRO A 41 10.91 -9.65 3.66
N GLY A 42 10.62 -9.98 2.40
CA GLY A 42 10.21 -11.33 1.98
C GLY A 42 8.76 -11.71 2.29
N ALA A 43 8.00 -10.88 3.02
CA ALA A 43 6.61 -11.17 3.36
C ALA A 43 5.68 -10.93 2.17
N SER A 44 4.54 -11.61 2.22
CA SER A 44 3.46 -11.45 1.24
C SER A 44 2.13 -11.32 1.96
N ARG A 45 1.20 -10.56 1.38
CA ARG A 45 -0.16 -10.43 1.90
C ARG A 45 -1.17 -10.43 0.76
N SER A 46 -2.26 -11.14 0.94
CA SER A 46 -3.39 -11.15 0.00
C SER A 46 -4.60 -10.42 0.59
N PHE A 47 -5.40 -9.79 -0.25
CA PHE A 47 -6.68 -9.18 0.11
C PHE A 47 -7.79 -9.71 -0.80
N GLN A 48 -8.98 -9.91 -0.23
CA GLN A 48 -10.17 -10.20 -1.02
C GLN A 48 -10.76 -8.88 -1.52
N SER A 49 -10.84 -8.71 -2.85
CA SER A 49 -11.52 -7.55 -3.41
C SER A 49 -13.03 -7.81 -3.48
N PRO A 50 -13.87 -6.82 -3.10
CA PRO A 50 -15.29 -6.85 -3.41
C PRO A 50 -15.54 -7.04 -4.92
N PRO A 51 -16.71 -7.54 -5.32
CA PRO A 51 -17.11 -7.58 -6.72
C PRO A 51 -17.05 -6.18 -7.35
N ASN A 52 -16.52 -6.10 -8.58
CA ASN A 52 -16.37 -4.84 -9.33
C ASN A 52 -15.47 -3.79 -8.65
N TRP A 53 -14.59 -4.21 -7.74
CA TRP A 53 -13.64 -3.30 -7.11
C TRP A 53 -12.70 -2.66 -8.14
N SER A 54 -12.46 -1.36 -7.99
CA SER A 54 -11.42 -0.64 -8.73
C SER A 54 -10.69 0.34 -7.83
N GLY A 55 -9.39 0.52 -8.05
CA GLY A 55 -8.57 1.37 -7.21
C GLY A 55 -7.13 1.46 -7.67
N ARG A 56 -6.30 2.04 -6.80
CA ARG A 56 -4.86 2.21 -6.99
C ARG A 56 -4.14 1.66 -5.78
N PHE A 57 -2.94 1.16 -6.02
CA PHE A 57 -2.01 0.76 -4.98
C PHE A 57 -0.64 1.34 -5.29
N TRP A 58 0.14 1.59 -4.24
CA TRP A 58 1.51 2.06 -4.35
C TRP A 58 2.32 1.58 -3.14
N ALA A 59 3.64 1.65 -3.25
CA ALA A 59 4.54 1.33 -2.16
C ALA A 59 4.92 2.60 -1.40
N ARG A 60 4.91 2.54 -0.06
CA ARG A 60 5.51 3.54 0.81
C ARG A 60 6.77 2.98 1.46
N THR A 61 7.82 3.79 1.59
CA THR A 61 9.07 3.37 2.23
C THR A 61 9.66 4.47 3.11
N GLY A 62 10.57 4.08 4.00
CA GLY A 62 11.14 4.99 4.99
C GLY A 62 10.04 5.54 5.90
N CYS A 63 9.08 4.69 6.28
CA CYS A 63 8.00 5.06 7.18
C CYS A 63 8.43 4.93 8.63
N ASN A 64 8.08 5.92 9.43
CA ASN A 64 8.27 5.91 10.87
C ASN A 64 6.93 6.17 11.55
N PHE A 65 6.30 5.10 12.02
CA PHE A 65 5.05 5.15 12.78
C PHE A 65 5.36 4.91 14.25
N ASP A 66 4.86 5.80 15.09
CA ASP A 66 4.94 5.68 16.54
C ASP A 66 4.08 4.47 16.99
N PRO A 67 4.66 3.50 17.71
CA PRO A 67 3.94 2.29 18.11
C PRO A 67 2.88 2.52 19.18
N THR A 68 2.93 3.65 19.90
CA THR A 68 1.98 4.01 20.96
C THR A 68 0.78 4.77 20.44
N THR A 69 0.98 5.63 19.43
CA THR A 69 -0.08 6.49 18.88
C THR A 69 -0.55 6.05 17.48
N GLY A 70 0.19 5.18 16.80
CA GLY A 70 -0.05 4.79 15.41
C GLY A 70 0.26 5.90 14.39
N GLN A 71 0.75 7.06 14.86
CA GLN A 71 0.97 8.26 14.07
C GLN A 71 2.34 8.26 13.40
N GLY A 72 2.43 8.74 12.17
CA GLY A 72 3.71 8.77 11.46
C GLY A 72 3.63 9.20 10.01
N THR A 73 4.78 9.21 9.36
CA THR A 73 4.92 9.61 7.95
C THR A 73 5.92 8.72 7.23
N CYS A 74 5.80 8.67 5.90
CA CYS A 74 6.72 7.98 5.01
C CYS A 74 7.58 8.96 4.21
N THR A 75 8.82 8.57 3.90
CA THR A 75 9.71 9.37 3.06
C THR A 75 9.29 9.35 1.60
N THR A 76 8.80 8.21 1.12
CA THR A 76 8.29 8.05 -0.25
C THR A 76 6.88 7.49 -0.22
N GLY A 77 6.05 7.99 -1.13
CA GLY A 77 4.68 7.51 -1.31
C GLY A 77 3.73 7.82 -0.16
N ASP A 78 4.09 8.73 0.75
CA ASP A 78 3.23 9.04 1.89
C ASP A 78 1.83 9.46 1.47
N CYS A 79 0.81 8.98 2.18
CA CYS A 79 -0.58 9.30 1.86
C CYS A 79 -1.16 10.46 2.68
N GLY A 80 -0.36 11.09 3.54
CA GLY A 80 -0.77 12.27 4.30
C GLY A 80 -1.82 12.00 5.38
N SER A 81 -2.22 10.74 5.61
CA SER A 81 -3.18 10.38 6.67
C SER A 81 -2.58 10.49 8.07
N ASN A 82 -1.26 10.63 8.17
CA ASN A 82 -0.49 10.52 9.40
C ASN A 82 -0.65 9.15 10.09
N GLN A 83 -1.14 8.13 9.39
CA GLN A 83 -1.46 6.82 9.94
C GLN A 83 -0.92 5.71 9.04
N VAL A 84 -0.80 4.50 9.59
CA VAL A 84 -0.51 3.31 8.78
C VAL A 84 -1.61 3.13 7.73
N GLU A 85 -2.86 3.28 8.11
CA GLU A 85 -4.01 3.26 7.20
C GLU A 85 -4.10 4.59 6.41
N CYS A 86 -4.38 4.51 5.11
CA CYS A 86 -4.54 5.70 4.27
C CYS A 86 -5.97 6.27 4.30
N ASN A 87 -6.98 5.51 4.74
CA ASN A 87 -8.34 5.99 5.00
C ASN A 87 -8.97 6.76 3.82
N GLY A 88 -8.72 6.31 2.60
CA GLY A 88 -9.20 6.98 1.38
C GLY A 88 -8.34 8.18 0.92
N ALA A 89 -7.24 8.47 1.61
CA ALA A 89 -6.22 9.39 1.13
C ALA A 89 -5.35 8.73 0.07
N GLY A 90 -5.03 9.48 -0.98
CA GLY A 90 -4.10 9.07 -2.02
C GLY A 90 -2.66 9.49 -1.72
N LEU A 91 -1.77 9.20 -2.66
CA LEU A 91 -0.41 9.72 -2.67
C LEU A 91 -0.41 11.24 -2.46
N SER A 92 0.15 11.71 -1.36
CA SER A 92 0.46 13.12 -1.17
C SER A 92 1.64 13.44 -2.09
N HIS A 93 1.44 14.40 -3.00
CA HIS A 93 2.50 14.87 -3.87
C HIS A 93 3.51 15.66 -3.02
N GLN A 94 4.48 15.00 -2.39
CA GLN A 94 5.69 15.67 -1.94
C GLN A 94 6.62 15.92 -3.13
N PRO A 95 7.36 17.06 -3.15
CA PRO A 95 8.40 17.28 -4.14
C PRO A 95 9.38 16.10 -4.09
N LEU A 96 9.53 15.38 -5.21
CA LEU A 96 10.49 14.29 -5.33
C LEU A 96 11.88 14.87 -5.04
N SER A 97 12.43 14.61 -3.85
CA SER A 97 13.82 14.98 -3.60
C SER A 97 14.70 14.19 -4.59
N PRO A 98 15.76 14.79 -5.16
CA PRO A 98 16.64 14.10 -6.12
C PRO A 98 17.26 12.80 -5.58
N SER A 99 17.30 12.66 -4.25
CA SER A 99 17.79 11.51 -3.48
C SER A 99 16.83 10.32 -3.46
N SER A 100 15.57 10.49 -3.87
CA SER A 100 14.56 9.42 -3.89
C SER A 100 14.74 8.41 -5.05
N ARG A 101 15.66 8.67 -5.98
CA ARG A 101 15.91 7.82 -7.16
C ARG A 101 16.47 6.42 -6.85
N SER A 102 16.98 6.19 -5.64
CA SER A 102 17.67 4.93 -5.30
C SER A 102 16.87 3.93 -4.46
N ALA A 103 15.59 4.17 -4.19
CA ALA A 103 14.77 3.25 -3.40
C ALA A 103 13.33 3.14 -3.89
N ALA A 104 13.10 3.01 -5.20
CA ALA A 104 11.90 2.28 -5.61
C ALA A 104 12.16 0.82 -5.21
N PRO A 105 11.55 0.31 -4.12
CA PRO A 105 11.75 -1.09 -3.79
C PRO A 105 11.25 -1.90 -4.99
N THR A 106 11.93 -2.99 -5.32
CA THR A 106 11.42 -3.97 -6.28
C THR A 106 10.23 -4.74 -5.68
N THR A 107 9.35 -4.05 -4.95
CA THR A 107 8.05 -4.57 -4.55
C THR A 107 7.24 -4.73 -5.82
N ARG A 108 7.30 -5.92 -6.41
CA ARG A 108 6.33 -6.32 -7.42
C ARG A 108 4.99 -6.50 -6.72
N ILE A 109 4.16 -5.48 -6.80
CA ILE A 109 2.74 -5.63 -6.50
C ILE A 109 2.15 -6.32 -7.73
N SER A 110 1.79 -7.59 -7.58
CA SER A 110 1.24 -8.40 -8.67
C SER A 110 -0.20 -8.74 -8.35
N MET A 111 -1.13 -8.22 -9.13
CA MET A 111 -2.53 -8.67 -9.08
C MET A 111 -2.64 -9.96 -9.88
N THR A 112 -2.74 -11.09 -9.20
CA THR A 112 -3.18 -12.34 -9.82
C THR A 112 -4.67 -12.49 -9.53
N SER A 113 -5.51 -12.35 -10.57
CA SER A 113 -6.86 -12.88 -10.50
C SER A 113 -6.76 -14.40 -10.41
N ALA A 114 -7.44 -15.00 -9.43
CA ALA A 114 -7.80 -16.41 -9.52
C ALA A 114 -8.66 -16.66 -10.76
#